data_AF-A0A564RYJ8-F1
#
_entry.id   AF-A0A564RYJ8-F1
#
_cell.length_a   1.000
_cell.length_b   1.000
_cell.length_c   1.000
_cell.angle_alpha   90.00
_cell.angle_beta   90.00
_cell.angle_gamma   90.00
#
_symmetry.space_group_name_H-M   'P 1'
#
loop_
_entity.id
_entity.type
_entity.pdbx_description
1 polymer ?
#
loop_
_entity_poly.entity_id
_entity_poly.type
_entity_poly.pdbx_seq_one_letter_code
_entity_poly.pdbx_strand_id
1 'polypeptide(L)'
;MTIELNREAIAQVAALPAVTEAAEAGSALIGLWPLTEAMQMDNDAQYAENLQVRLTRAFARVLTGEDVTVPDAEFVYEGADEIPGRPQNIVDALLAANDAYDTMAGYCTSGDARLVFDAAATLGVHWSDSVAHAVRATIADVESQIETDAVQGRLAASGEPEDVADRFATALAVCDALLGVVAEDAGAGARARATAVLPILLYVNELREQCSIPRICLTDRQISGLLDARAGSGDAGTLAATAAYIAPLARDEWTRHRDDVLWDPGEAKRRAKEEDEKRNKEALAAKFAHIKDDPGKEAVEL
;
A
#
# COMPACT_ATOMS: atom_id res chain seq x y z
N MET A 1 -18.27 -17.88 15.83
CA MET A 1 -17.36 -18.90 15.24
C MET A 1 -15.98 -18.31 15.40
N THR A 2 -15.16 -18.89 16.27
CA THR A 2 -13.78 -18.45 16.53
C THR A 2 -12.95 -18.79 15.29
N ILE A 3 -12.28 -17.81 14.68
CA ILE A 3 -11.37 -18.10 13.56
C ILE A 3 -10.02 -18.41 14.18
N GLU A 4 -9.78 -19.70 14.49
CA GLU A 4 -8.42 -20.13 14.79
C GLU A 4 -7.58 -19.97 13.53
N LEU A 5 -6.65 -19.00 13.53
CA LEU A 5 -5.66 -18.85 12.47
C LEU A 5 -4.90 -20.16 12.30
N ASN A 6 -5.11 -20.82 11.17
CA ASN A 6 -4.48 -22.09 10.87
C ASN A 6 -2.98 -21.85 10.63
N ARG A 7 -2.15 -22.15 11.65
CA ARG A 7 -0.69 -21.97 11.60
C ARG A 7 -0.03 -22.81 10.50
N GLU A 8 -0.57 -23.99 10.18
CA GLU A 8 -0.06 -24.79 9.07
C GLU A 8 -0.30 -24.09 7.73
N ALA A 9 -1.50 -23.52 7.54
CA ALA A 9 -1.82 -22.75 6.34
C ALA A 9 -0.97 -21.47 6.24
N ILE A 10 -0.72 -20.77 7.36
CA ILE A 10 0.16 -19.60 7.40
C ILE A 10 1.59 -19.98 6.99
N ALA A 11 2.14 -21.06 7.55
CA ALA A 11 3.48 -21.52 7.17
C ALA A 11 3.58 -21.91 5.68
N GLN A 12 2.53 -22.53 5.13
CA GLN A 12 2.45 -22.83 3.70
C GLN A 12 2.42 -21.55 2.84
N VAL A 13 1.69 -20.52 3.28
CA VAL A 13 1.65 -19.21 2.61
C VAL A 13 2.99 -18.50 2.70
N ALA A 14 3.64 -18.49 3.87
CA ALA A 14 4.94 -17.88 4.07
C ALA A 14 6.03 -18.48 3.17
N ALA A 15 5.91 -19.78 2.87
CA ALA A 15 6.80 -20.50 1.96
C ALA A 15 6.49 -20.29 0.46
N LEU A 16 5.44 -19.55 0.09
CA LEU A 16 5.15 -19.26 -1.31
C LEU A 16 6.23 -18.34 -1.90
N PRO A 17 6.75 -18.64 -3.11
CA PRO A 17 7.81 -17.82 -3.71
C PRO A 17 7.48 -16.32 -3.78
N ALA A 18 6.23 -15.98 -4.15
CA ALA A 18 5.81 -14.58 -4.21
C ALA A 18 5.80 -13.89 -2.83
N VAL A 19 5.50 -14.62 -1.75
CA VAL A 19 5.53 -14.10 -0.38
C VAL A 19 6.98 -13.94 0.10
N THR A 20 7.86 -14.90 -0.23
CA THR A 20 9.30 -14.79 0.05
C THR A 20 9.91 -13.60 -0.67
N GLU A 21 9.64 -13.41 -1.97
CA GLU A 21 10.12 -12.25 -2.73
C GLU A 21 9.61 -10.92 -2.14
N ALA A 22 8.34 -10.87 -1.74
CA ALA A 22 7.82 -9.70 -1.04
C ALA A 22 8.56 -9.48 0.28
N ALA A 23 8.75 -10.53 1.07
CA ALA A 23 9.44 -10.43 2.35
C ALA A 23 10.90 -9.98 2.24
N GLU A 24 11.60 -10.34 1.16
CA GLU A 24 12.93 -9.81 0.85
C GLU A 24 12.88 -8.29 0.59
N ALA A 25 11.92 -7.80 -0.19
CA ALA A 25 11.72 -6.38 -0.42
C ALA A 25 11.34 -5.64 0.88
N GLY A 26 10.44 -6.23 1.68
CA GLY A 26 10.02 -5.70 2.98
C GLY A 26 11.18 -5.65 3.98
N SER A 27 11.99 -6.70 4.03
CA SER A 27 13.23 -6.78 4.83
C SER A 27 14.22 -5.67 4.43
N ALA A 28 14.45 -5.49 3.13
CA ALA A 28 15.34 -4.46 2.60
C ALA A 28 14.87 -3.04 2.91
N LEU A 29 13.56 -2.82 2.98
CA LEU A 29 12.95 -1.56 3.41
C LEU A 29 13.09 -1.38 4.94
N ILE A 30 12.64 -2.34 5.74
CA ILE A 30 12.73 -2.31 7.22
C ILE A 30 14.17 -2.05 7.68
N GLY A 31 15.16 -2.64 6.99
CA GLY A 31 16.58 -2.46 7.28
C GLY A 31 17.11 -1.03 7.11
N LEU A 32 16.33 -0.09 6.57
CA LEU A 32 16.69 1.33 6.56
C LEU A 32 16.56 1.96 7.96
N TRP A 33 15.71 1.42 8.84
CA TRP A 33 15.47 2.02 10.15
C TRP A 33 16.52 1.63 11.21
N PRO A 34 16.84 2.53 12.16
CA PRO A 34 16.34 3.90 12.25
C PRO A 34 16.95 4.81 11.18
N LEU A 35 16.13 5.61 10.50
CA LEU A 35 16.61 6.64 9.57
C LEU A 35 17.42 7.67 10.36
N THR A 36 18.57 8.08 9.82
CA THR A 36 19.47 9.04 10.49
C THR A 36 19.76 10.29 9.66
N GLU A 37 19.52 10.23 8.36
CA GLU A 37 19.69 11.37 7.46
C GLU A 37 18.38 12.15 7.32
N ALA A 38 18.45 13.48 7.46
CA ALA A 38 17.28 14.35 7.35
C ALA A 38 16.53 14.19 6.02
N MET A 39 17.27 14.01 4.92
CA MET A 39 16.71 13.76 3.60
C MET A 39 15.85 12.48 3.57
N GLN A 40 16.33 11.39 4.19
CA GLN A 40 15.59 10.13 4.25
C GLN A 40 14.33 10.27 5.10
N MET A 41 14.40 11.02 6.20
CA MET A 41 13.23 11.32 7.04
C MET A 41 12.18 12.15 6.29
N ASP A 42 12.61 13.19 5.55
CA ASP A 42 11.72 14.03 4.75
C ASP A 42 11.08 13.21 3.62
N ASN A 43 11.86 12.36 2.94
CA ASN A 43 11.36 11.47 1.90
C ASN A 43 10.35 10.45 2.44
N ASP A 44 10.61 9.86 3.62
CA ASP A 44 9.69 8.92 4.27
C ASP A 44 8.37 9.60 4.68
N ALA A 45 8.43 10.81 5.23
CA ALA A 45 7.25 11.61 5.52
C ALA A 45 6.43 11.88 4.25
N GLN A 46 7.10 12.30 3.17
CA GLN A 46 6.44 12.53 1.88
C GLN A 46 5.82 11.25 1.30
N TYR A 47 6.48 10.10 1.46
CA TYR A 47 5.92 8.81 1.06
C TYR A 47 4.64 8.49 1.85
N ALA A 48 4.63 8.72 3.16
CA ALA A 48 3.46 8.48 4.01
C ALA A 48 2.24 9.31 3.57
N GLU A 49 2.45 10.61 3.28
CA GLU A 49 1.40 11.49 2.73
C GLU A 49 0.89 10.95 1.37
N ASN A 50 1.81 10.59 0.48
CA ASN A 50 1.47 10.03 -0.84
C ASN A 50 0.74 8.68 -0.76
N LEU A 51 1.03 7.86 0.26
CA LEU A 51 0.34 6.61 0.51
C LEU A 51 -1.12 6.88 0.91
N GLN A 52 -1.36 7.82 1.82
CA GLN A 52 -2.70 8.23 2.24
C GLN A 52 -3.51 8.75 1.04
N VAL A 53 -2.97 9.69 0.26
CA VAL A 53 -3.63 10.25 -0.93
C VAL A 53 -4.00 9.15 -1.94
N ARG A 54 -3.11 8.20 -2.21
CA ARG A 54 -3.40 7.08 -3.13
C ARG A 54 -4.49 6.17 -2.61
N LEU A 55 -4.47 5.86 -1.31
CA LEU A 55 -5.43 4.97 -0.66
C LEU A 55 -6.82 5.61 -0.65
N THR A 56 -6.94 6.85 -0.17
CA THR A 56 -8.24 7.52 -0.03
C THR A 56 -8.85 7.85 -1.39
N ARG A 57 -8.01 8.13 -2.39
CA ARG A 57 -8.44 8.18 -3.79
C ARG A 57 -8.99 6.86 -4.31
N ALA A 58 -8.32 5.73 -4.04
CA ALA A 58 -8.81 4.41 -4.44
C ALA A 58 -10.17 4.12 -3.79
N PHE A 59 -10.34 4.51 -2.52
CA PHE A 59 -11.59 4.36 -1.79
C PHE A 59 -12.70 5.21 -2.40
N ALA A 60 -12.44 6.49 -2.66
CA ALA A 60 -13.41 7.38 -3.30
C ALA A 60 -13.87 6.85 -4.67
N ARG A 61 -12.96 6.26 -5.45
CA ARG A 61 -13.31 5.58 -6.72
C ARG A 61 -14.20 4.36 -6.52
N VAL A 62 -13.95 3.55 -5.50
CA VAL A 62 -14.83 2.40 -5.17
C VAL A 62 -16.20 2.90 -4.68
N LEU A 63 -16.21 3.91 -3.81
CA LEU A 63 -17.43 4.47 -3.21
C LEU A 63 -18.31 5.19 -4.22
N THR A 64 -17.75 5.87 -5.22
CA THR A 64 -18.50 6.67 -6.23
C THR A 64 -18.62 5.98 -7.58
N GLY A 65 -17.67 5.10 -7.94
CA GLY A 65 -17.51 4.52 -9.28
C GLY A 65 -17.21 5.56 -10.35
N GLU A 66 -16.83 6.76 -9.94
CA GLU A 66 -16.47 7.87 -10.82
C GLU A 66 -14.95 7.96 -10.99
N ASP A 67 -14.53 8.70 -12.00
CA ASP A 67 -13.11 9.00 -12.19
C ASP A 67 -12.67 10.09 -11.23
N VAL A 68 -12.08 9.68 -10.11
CA VAL A 68 -11.38 10.57 -9.16
C VAL A 68 -9.92 10.69 -9.58
N THR A 69 -9.45 11.90 -9.84
CA THR A 69 -8.08 12.18 -10.29
C THR A 69 -7.12 12.31 -9.10
N VAL A 70 -5.81 12.32 -9.37
CA VAL A 70 -4.81 12.57 -8.31
C VAL A 70 -4.95 13.99 -7.75
N PRO A 71 -5.07 15.06 -8.59
CA PRO A 71 -5.34 16.39 -8.08
C PRO A 71 -6.59 16.49 -7.21
N ASP A 72 -7.69 15.80 -7.55
CA ASP A 72 -8.88 15.83 -6.67
C ASP A 72 -8.54 15.36 -5.24
N ALA A 73 -7.80 14.26 -5.13
CA ALA A 73 -7.43 13.68 -3.85
C ALA A 73 -6.41 14.53 -3.09
N GLU A 74 -5.42 15.10 -3.78
CA GLU A 74 -4.44 16.02 -3.19
C GLU A 74 -5.12 17.28 -2.64
N PHE A 75 -6.00 17.90 -3.42
CA PHE A 75 -6.72 19.11 -2.97
C PHE A 75 -7.58 18.84 -1.73
N VAL A 76 -8.29 17.71 -1.67
CA VAL A 76 -9.09 17.35 -0.49
C VAL A 76 -8.20 17.01 0.70
N TYR A 77 -7.08 16.33 0.48
CA TYR A 77 -6.09 16.06 1.52
C TYR A 77 -5.50 17.37 2.11
N GLU A 78 -5.28 18.39 1.28
CA GLU A 78 -4.87 19.73 1.69
C GLU A 78 -5.99 20.55 2.39
N GLY A 79 -7.21 19.99 2.48
CA GLY A 79 -8.32 20.57 3.24
C GLY A 79 -9.43 21.21 2.39
N ALA A 80 -9.48 20.95 1.08
CA ALA A 80 -10.59 21.42 0.24
C ALA A 80 -11.87 20.64 0.54
N ASP A 81 -12.97 21.37 0.79
CA ASP A 81 -14.33 20.85 0.95
C ASP A 81 -15.19 20.95 -0.33
N GLU A 82 -14.72 21.72 -1.31
CA GLU A 82 -15.32 21.87 -2.64
C GLU A 82 -14.23 22.00 -3.72
N ILE A 83 -14.45 21.42 -4.90
CA ILE A 83 -13.56 21.60 -6.05
C ILE A 83 -14.36 22.12 -7.26
N PRO A 84 -14.06 23.32 -7.78
CA PRO A 84 -14.77 23.87 -8.95
C PRO A 84 -14.75 22.93 -10.16
N GLY A 85 -15.93 22.61 -10.67
CA GLY A 85 -16.09 21.74 -11.85
C GLY A 85 -16.03 20.24 -11.56
N ARG A 86 -15.94 19.83 -10.29
CA ARG A 86 -16.02 18.42 -9.88
C ARG A 86 -17.36 18.12 -9.21
N PRO A 87 -17.93 16.91 -9.42
CA PRO A 87 -19.09 16.45 -8.69
C PRO A 87 -18.84 16.43 -7.18
N GLN A 88 -19.76 16.98 -6.38
CA GLN A 88 -19.58 17.08 -4.93
C GLN A 88 -19.47 15.71 -4.25
N ASN A 89 -20.16 14.69 -4.77
CA ASN A 89 -20.07 13.33 -4.23
C ASN A 89 -18.66 12.72 -4.35
N ILE A 90 -17.82 13.18 -5.29
CA ILE A 90 -16.40 12.79 -5.33
C ILE A 90 -15.66 13.40 -4.14
N VAL A 91 -15.88 14.69 -3.87
CA VAL A 91 -15.25 15.42 -2.77
C VAL A 91 -15.69 14.84 -1.43
N ASP A 92 -17.00 14.61 -1.24
CA ASP A 92 -17.57 14.01 -0.04
C ASP A 92 -16.99 12.59 0.21
N ALA A 93 -16.81 11.79 -0.85
CA ALA A 93 -16.22 10.46 -0.73
C ALA A 93 -14.72 10.49 -0.40
N LEU A 94 -13.98 11.50 -0.89
CA LEU A 94 -12.59 11.71 -0.51
C LEU A 94 -12.46 12.18 0.95
N LEU A 95 -13.32 13.10 1.40
CA LEU A 95 -13.39 13.54 2.80
C LEU A 95 -13.69 12.35 3.72
N ALA A 96 -14.73 11.57 3.41
CA ALA A 96 -15.06 10.36 4.16
C ALA A 96 -13.91 9.34 4.17
N ALA A 97 -13.18 9.20 3.06
CA ALA A 97 -12.03 8.30 3.01
C ALA A 97 -10.84 8.79 3.85
N ASN A 98 -10.55 10.10 3.86
CA ASN A 98 -9.54 10.71 4.74
C ASN A 98 -9.94 10.57 6.21
N ASP A 99 -11.18 10.91 6.56
CA ASP A 99 -11.70 10.79 7.93
C ASP A 99 -11.64 9.35 8.45
N ALA A 100 -11.94 8.37 7.59
CA ALA A 100 -11.86 6.95 7.94
C ALA A 100 -10.40 6.48 8.12
N TYR A 101 -9.48 6.97 7.28
CA TYR A 101 -8.05 6.70 7.43
C TYR A 101 -7.52 7.26 8.76
N ASP A 102 -7.85 8.51 9.07
CA ASP A 102 -7.41 9.18 10.29
C ASP A 102 -8.01 8.54 11.55
N THR A 103 -9.27 8.09 11.47
CA THR A 103 -9.92 7.30 12.54
C THR A 103 -9.11 6.04 12.89
N MET A 104 -8.46 5.42 11.90
CA MET A 104 -7.71 4.18 12.08
C MET A 104 -6.27 4.39 12.59
N ALA A 105 -5.73 5.60 12.55
CA ALA A 105 -4.32 5.88 12.90
C ALA A 105 -3.93 5.44 14.32
N GLY A 106 -4.88 5.33 15.24
CA GLY A 106 -4.65 4.85 16.62
C GLY A 106 -4.75 3.33 16.80
N TYR A 107 -5.12 2.57 15.78
CA TYR A 107 -5.40 1.14 15.92
C TYR A 107 -4.13 0.36 16.27
N CYS A 108 -3.02 0.57 15.55
CA CYS A 108 -1.79 -0.21 15.73
C CYS A 108 -1.23 -0.16 17.16
N THR A 109 -1.56 0.87 17.93
CA THR A 109 -1.17 1.03 19.34
C THR A 109 -2.25 0.54 20.31
N SER A 110 -3.53 0.67 19.96
CA SER A 110 -4.64 0.40 20.88
C SER A 110 -5.26 -0.99 20.77
N GLY A 111 -5.19 -1.62 19.58
CA GLY A 111 -5.94 -2.85 19.27
C GLY A 111 -7.47 -2.67 19.34
N ASP A 112 -7.98 -1.43 19.31
CA ASP A 112 -9.39 -1.16 19.56
C ASP A 112 -10.24 -1.41 18.33
N ALA A 113 -10.92 -2.56 18.31
CA ALA A 113 -11.83 -2.96 17.25
C ALA A 113 -12.93 -1.92 16.95
N ARG A 114 -13.28 -1.01 17.88
CA ARG A 114 -14.27 0.06 17.64
C ARG A 114 -13.88 0.97 16.48
N LEU A 115 -12.59 1.25 16.31
CA LEU A 115 -12.09 2.12 15.23
C LEU A 115 -12.46 1.57 13.84
N VAL A 116 -12.48 0.25 13.67
CA VAL A 116 -12.88 -0.40 12.41
C VAL A 116 -14.35 -0.12 12.08
N PHE A 117 -15.22 -0.12 13.10
CA PHE A 117 -16.65 0.17 12.93
C PHE A 117 -16.92 1.66 12.73
N ASP A 118 -16.16 2.52 13.42
CA ASP A 118 -16.25 3.96 13.23
C ASP A 118 -15.80 4.35 11.81
N ALA A 119 -14.68 3.79 11.32
CA ALA A 119 -14.24 3.94 9.94
C ALA A 119 -15.26 3.40 8.93
N ALA A 120 -15.89 2.25 9.22
CA ALA A 120 -16.98 1.73 8.39
C ALA A 120 -18.17 2.68 8.31
N ALA A 121 -18.59 3.24 9.45
CA ALA A 121 -19.68 4.22 9.49
C ALA A 121 -19.35 5.50 8.69
N THR A 122 -18.12 6.01 8.82
CA THR A 122 -17.63 7.17 8.06
C THR A 122 -17.66 6.90 6.55
N LEU A 123 -17.28 5.71 6.12
CA LEU A 123 -17.33 5.29 4.71
C LEU A 123 -18.75 4.98 4.20
N GLY A 124 -19.77 5.07 5.05
CA GLY A 124 -21.15 4.68 4.71
C GLY A 124 -21.32 3.17 4.50
N VAL A 125 -20.45 2.36 5.09
CA VAL A 125 -20.48 0.90 5.02
C VAL A 125 -21.31 0.34 6.18
N HIS A 126 -22.33 -0.44 5.83
CA HIS A 126 -23.20 -1.09 6.80
C HIS A 126 -23.12 -2.62 6.64
N TRP A 127 -22.59 -3.27 7.67
CA TRP A 127 -22.58 -4.73 7.77
C TRP A 127 -23.81 -5.21 8.57
N SER A 128 -24.33 -6.39 8.23
CA SER A 128 -25.35 -7.05 9.06
C SER A 128 -24.84 -7.33 10.49
N ASP A 129 -25.74 -7.43 11.46
CA ASP A 129 -25.38 -7.71 12.87
C ASP A 129 -24.52 -8.99 13.01
N SER A 130 -24.82 -10.00 12.20
CA SER A 130 -24.03 -11.25 12.15
C SER A 130 -22.60 -11.02 11.69
N VAL A 131 -22.41 -10.21 10.66
CA VAL A 131 -21.09 -9.89 10.09
C VAL A 131 -20.32 -8.97 11.02
N ALA A 132 -20.98 -7.97 11.59
CA ALA A 132 -20.39 -7.10 12.60
C ALA A 132 -19.93 -7.90 13.84
N HIS A 133 -20.70 -8.90 14.28
CA HIS A 133 -20.30 -9.80 15.34
C HIS A 133 -19.10 -10.68 14.94
N ALA A 134 -19.11 -11.23 13.72
CA ALA A 134 -18.02 -12.06 13.20
C ALA A 134 -16.71 -11.26 13.09
N VAL A 135 -16.75 -10.07 12.49
CA VAL A 135 -15.58 -9.16 12.38
C VAL A 135 -15.02 -8.84 13.76
N ARG A 136 -15.88 -8.48 14.73
CA ARG A 136 -15.45 -8.18 16.11
C ARG A 136 -14.79 -9.38 16.79
N ALA A 137 -15.36 -10.57 16.61
CA ALA A 137 -14.81 -11.80 17.16
C ALA A 137 -13.45 -12.12 16.52
N THR A 138 -13.32 -12.01 15.20
CA THR A 138 -12.06 -12.24 14.49
C THR A 138 -10.98 -11.25 14.91
N ILE A 139 -11.29 -9.96 15.05
CA ILE A 139 -10.32 -8.98 15.54
C ILE A 139 -9.88 -9.33 16.96
N ALA A 140 -10.80 -9.68 17.86
CA ALA A 140 -10.45 -10.08 19.22
C ALA A 140 -9.56 -11.34 19.26
N ASP A 141 -9.83 -12.33 18.41
CA ASP A 141 -9.02 -13.53 18.27
C ASP A 141 -7.60 -13.17 17.78
N VAL A 142 -7.49 -12.27 16.80
CA VAL A 142 -6.21 -11.78 16.26
C VAL A 142 -5.41 -11.03 17.33
N GLU A 143 -6.01 -10.09 18.04
CA GLU A 143 -5.31 -9.34 19.11
C GLU A 143 -4.81 -10.27 20.21
N SER A 144 -5.61 -11.27 20.62
CA SER A 144 -5.18 -12.27 21.60
C SER A 144 -3.98 -13.09 21.11
N GLN A 145 -3.93 -13.41 19.81
CA GLN A 145 -2.80 -14.11 19.22
C GLN A 145 -1.55 -13.23 19.11
N ILE A 146 -1.70 -11.96 18.74
CA ILE A 146 -0.61 -10.98 18.70
C ILE A 146 -0.01 -10.83 20.10
N GLU A 147 -0.83 -10.68 21.14
CA GLU A 147 -0.35 -10.60 22.53
C GLU A 147 0.43 -11.87 22.91
N THR A 148 -0.08 -13.05 22.53
CA THR A 148 0.59 -14.33 22.78
C THR A 148 1.94 -14.42 22.04
N ASP A 149 1.98 -14.04 20.77
CA ASP A 149 3.18 -14.08 19.94
C ASP A 149 4.23 -13.05 20.42
N ALA A 150 3.80 -11.89 20.91
CA ALA A 150 4.66 -10.90 21.56
C ALA A 150 5.32 -11.46 22.83
N VAL A 151 4.54 -12.10 23.73
CA VAL A 151 5.06 -12.74 24.95
C VAL A 151 6.07 -13.85 24.61
N GLN A 152 5.86 -14.56 23.51
CA GLN A 152 6.77 -15.61 23.03
C GLN A 152 7.96 -15.08 22.22
N GLY A 153 8.07 -13.77 22.01
CA GLY A 153 9.15 -13.14 21.25
C GLY A 153 9.08 -13.35 19.74
N ARG A 154 7.97 -13.87 19.21
CA ARG A 154 7.78 -14.13 17.76
C ARG A 154 7.44 -12.87 16.96
N LEU A 155 6.97 -11.83 17.66
CA LEU A 155 6.81 -10.49 17.11
C LEU A 155 8.04 -9.61 17.38
N ALA A 156 9.20 -10.20 17.70
CA ALA A 156 10.43 -9.44 17.70
C ALA A 156 10.57 -8.74 16.33
N ALA A 157 10.90 -7.44 16.34
CA ALA A 157 11.04 -6.59 15.15
C ALA A 157 12.28 -6.96 14.32
N SER A 158 12.52 -8.25 14.12
CA SER A 158 13.54 -8.80 13.25
C SER A 158 13.26 -8.34 11.83
N GLY A 159 14.30 -7.84 11.17
CA GLY A 159 14.26 -7.51 9.75
C GLY A 159 14.54 -8.72 8.86
N GLU A 160 14.79 -9.91 9.41
CA GLU A 160 15.16 -11.08 8.60
C GLU A 160 14.01 -11.51 7.67
N PRO A 161 14.30 -11.86 6.41
CA PRO A 161 13.25 -12.18 5.42
C PRO A 161 12.28 -13.29 5.86
N GLU A 162 12.75 -14.31 6.58
CA GLU A 162 11.88 -15.39 7.07
C GLU A 162 10.87 -14.89 8.11
N ASP A 163 11.31 -14.04 9.05
CA ASP A 163 10.45 -13.44 10.07
C ASP A 163 9.47 -12.42 9.45
N VAL A 164 9.89 -11.70 8.41
CA VAL A 164 9.02 -10.82 7.62
C VAL A 164 7.97 -11.64 6.86
N ALA A 165 8.35 -12.78 6.28
CA ALA A 165 7.44 -13.66 5.55
C ALA A 165 6.35 -14.25 6.45
N ASP A 166 6.70 -14.72 7.66
CA ASP A 166 5.74 -15.29 8.62
C ASP A 166 4.71 -14.24 9.09
N ARG A 167 5.19 -13.05 9.46
CA ARG A 167 4.32 -11.93 9.87
C ARG A 167 3.45 -11.43 8.72
N PHE A 168 4.00 -11.35 7.50
CA PHE A 168 3.21 -10.97 6.33
C PHE A 168 2.16 -12.02 5.97
N ALA A 169 2.51 -13.31 6.01
CA ALA A 169 1.57 -14.41 5.80
C ALA A 169 0.44 -14.42 6.85
N THR A 170 0.75 -14.09 8.09
CA THR A 170 -0.25 -13.91 9.16
C THR A 170 -1.21 -12.76 8.82
N ALA A 171 -0.70 -11.60 8.41
CA ALA A 171 -1.55 -10.48 7.98
C ALA A 171 -2.40 -10.83 6.74
N LEU A 172 -1.88 -11.62 5.80
CA LEU A 172 -2.63 -12.12 4.64
C LEU A 172 -3.76 -13.08 5.06
N ALA A 173 -3.52 -13.95 6.04
CA ALA A 173 -4.54 -14.85 6.57
C ALA A 173 -5.70 -14.11 7.24
N VAL A 174 -5.38 -13.09 8.05
CA VAL A 174 -6.40 -12.23 8.66
C VAL A 174 -7.18 -11.45 7.60
N CYS A 175 -6.46 -10.89 6.61
CA CYS A 175 -7.08 -10.21 5.48
C CYS A 175 -8.06 -11.13 4.75
N ASP A 176 -7.63 -12.35 4.37
CA ASP A 176 -8.48 -13.30 3.67
C ASP A 176 -9.75 -13.66 4.46
N ALA A 177 -9.60 -13.94 5.76
CA ALA A 177 -10.71 -14.31 6.63
C ALA A 177 -11.78 -13.19 6.69
N LEU A 178 -11.34 -11.95 6.96
CA LEU A 178 -12.25 -10.80 7.08
C LEU A 178 -12.86 -10.39 5.73
N LEU A 179 -12.09 -10.45 4.64
CA LEU A 179 -12.62 -10.21 3.30
C LEU A 179 -13.69 -11.25 2.93
N GLY A 180 -13.58 -12.50 3.39
CA GLY A 180 -14.62 -13.54 3.18
C GLY A 180 -15.91 -13.16 3.89
N VAL A 181 -15.82 -12.93 5.20
CA VAL A 181 -16.95 -12.59 6.07
C VAL A 181 -17.73 -11.38 5.55
N VAL A 182 -17.03 -10.34 5.10
CA VAL A 182 -17.65 -9.07 4.69
C VAL A 182 -18.16 -9.09 3.25
N ALA A 183 -17.44 -9.73 2.33
CA ALA A 183 -17.85 -9.75 0.92
C ALA A 183 -19.09 -10.64 0.68
N GLU A 184 -19.31 -11.66 1.51
CA GLU A 184 -20.50 -12.52 1.44
C GLU A 184 -21.80 -11.76 1.78
N ASP A 185 -21.74 -10.83 2.74
CA ASP A 185 -22.88 -10.00 3.19
C ASP A 185 -23.36 -9.02 2.11
N ALA A 186 -22.41 -8.47 1.35
CA ALA A 186 -22.65 -7.39 0.38
C ALA A 186 -23.37 -7.85 -0.91
N GLY A 187 -23.67 -9.15 -1.05
CA GLY A 187 -24.43 -9.72 -2.15
C GLY A 187 -23.69 -9.77 -3.49
N ALA A 188 -24.45 -9.92 -4.58
CA ALA A 188 -23.90 -10.23 -5.91
C ALA A 188 -23.24 -9.02 -6.63
N GLY A 189 -23.44 -7.78 -6.15
CA GLY A 189 -22.88 -6.59 -6.80
C GLY A 189 -21.38 -6.43 -6.57
N ALA A 190 -20.57 -6.43 -7.64
CA ALA A 190 -19.10 -6.30 -7.53
C ALA A 190 -18.66 -5.04 -6.77
N ARG A 191 -19.28 -3.90 -7.07
CA ARG A 191 -19.02 -2.65 -6.34
C ARG A 191 -19.47 -2.70 -4.89
N ALA A 192 -20.63 -3.30 -4.59
CA ALA A 192 -21.09 -3.43 -3.22
C ALA A 192 -20.11 -4.27 -2.38
N ARG A 193 -19.60 -5.39 -2.93
CA ARG A 193 -18.53 -6.16 -2.30
C ARG A 193 -17.24 -5.36 -2.12
N ALA A 194 -16.81 -4.60 -3.13
CA ALA A 194 -15.64 -3.75 -3.03
C ALA A 194 -15.79 -2.64 -1.97
N THR A 195 -16.97 -2.02 -1.89
CA THR A 195 -17.29 -1.01 -0.87
C THR A 195 -17.29 -1.63 0.52
N ALA A 196 -17.89 -2.82 0.69
CA ALA A 196 -18.01 -3.45 1.99
C ALA A 196 -16.65 -3.75 2.65
N VAL A 197 -15.62 -4.05 1.85
CA VAL A 197 -14.30 -4.44 2.36
C VAL A 197 -13.35 -3.27 2.65
N LEU A 198 -13.68 -2.04 2.27
CA LEU A 198 -12.79 -0.88 2.48
C LEU A 198 -12.34 -0.69 3.95
N PRO A 199 -13.22 -0.82 4.97
CA PRO A 199 -12.78 -0.71 6.37
C PRO A 199 -11.80 -1.82 6.78
N ILE A 200 -11.95 -3.01 6.19
CA ILE A 200 -11.03 -4.14 6.43
C ILE A 200 -9.66 -3.85 5.84
N LEU A 201 -9.58 -3.19 4.67
CA LEU A 201 -8.28 -2.83 4.08
C LEU A 201 -7.52 -1.80 4.93
N LEU A 202 -8.23 -0.85 5.57
CA LEU A 202 -7.62 0.05 6.56
C LEU A 202 -7.11 -0.74 7.77
N TYR A 203 -7.97 -1.58 8.36
CA TYR A 203 -7.61 -2.44 9.48
C TYR A 203 -6.36 -3.29 9.20
N VAL A 204 -6.29 -3.95 8.04
CA VAL A 204 -5.16 -4.81 7.70
C VAL A 204 -3.86 -4.00 7.55
N ASN A 205 -3.93 -2.73 7.13
CA ASN A 205 -2.74 -1.86 7.12
C ASN A 205 -2.27 -1.52 8.55
N GLU A 206 -3.20 -1.28 9.48
CA GLU A 206 -2.83 -1.05 10.89
C GLU A 206 -2.33 -2.31 11.58
N LEU A 207 -2.89 -3.47 11.25
CA LEU A 207 -2.39 -4.78 11.67
C LEU A 207 -0.97 -5.02 11.17
N ARG A 208 -0.68 -4.67 9.90
CA ARG A 208 0.68 -4.76 9.36
C ARG A 208 1.64 -3.89 10.16
N GLU A 209 1.27 -2.64 10.44
CA GLU A 209 2.07 -1.72 11.26
C GLU A 209 2.35 -2.32 12.66
N GLN A 210 1.32 -2.84 13.34
CA GLN A 210 1.44 -3.51 14.64
C GLN A 210 2.38 -4.73 14.59
N CYS A 211 2.40 -5.44 13.47
CA CYS A 211 3.30 -6.57 13.20
C CYS A 211 4.65 -6.13 12.59
N SER A 212 4.96 -4.84 12.52
CA SER A 212 6.17 -4.29 11.87
C SER A 212 6.37 -4.79 10.44
N ILE A 213 5.28 -4.81 9.68
CA ILE A 213 5.22 -5.03 8.23
C ILE A 213 4.82 -3.71 7.58
N PRO A 214 5.51 -3.24 6.53
CA PRO A 214 5.17 -1.97 5.92
C PRO A 214 3.78 -2.01 5.25
N ARG A 215 3.03 -0.90 5.39
CA ARG A 215 1.70 -0.74 4.79
C ARG A 215 1.77 -0.81 3.26
N ILE A 216 0.65 -1.17 2.64
CA ILE A 216 0.51 -1.20 1.16
C ILE A 216 -0.73 -0.44 0.71
N CYS A 217 -0.75 -0.01 -0.54
CA CYS A 217 -1.91 0.61 -1.16
C CYS A 217 -2.38 -0.20 -2.38
N LEU A 218 -3.66 -0.54 -2.41
CA LEU A 218 -4.31 -1.14 -3.58
C LEU A 218 -5.15 -0.07 -4.31
N THR A 219 -5.06 -0.07 -5.63
CA THR A 219 -5.96 0.72 -6.49
C THR A 219 -7.38 0.13 -6.50
N ASP A 220 -8.37 0.91 -6.94
CA ASP A 220 -9.76 0.46 -7.11
C ASP A 220 -9.88 -0.81 -7.97
N ARG A 221 -9.06 -0.92 -9.01
CA ARG A 221 -8.98 -2.09 -9.88
C ARG A 221 -8.33 -3.29 -9.19
N GLN A 222 -7.30 -3.07 -8.38
CA GLN A 222 -6.65 -4.14 -7.63
C GLN A 222 -7.55 -4.68 -6.50
N ILE A 223 -8.33 -3.81 -5.84
CA ILE A 223 -9.34 -4.23 -4.86
C ILE A 223 -10.37 -5.14 -5.54
N SER A 224 -10.89 -4.72 -6.70
CA SER A 224 -11.84 -5.53 -7.48
C SER A 224 -11.21 -6.85 -7.94
N GLY A 225 -10.00 -6.81 -8.48
CA GLY A 225 -9.29 -7.99 -8.95
C GLY A 225 -8.93 -8.99 -7.84
N LEU A 226 -8.64 -8.51 -6.62
CA LEU A 226 -8.46 -9.36 -5.44
C LEU A 226 -9.74 -10.13 -5.13
N LEU A 227 -10.89 -9.45 -5.11
CA LEU A 227 -12.18 -10.09 -4.86
C LEU A 227 -12.55 -11.10 -5.94
N ASP A 228 -12.26 -10.80 -7.21
CA ASP A 228 -12.47 -11.74 -8.32
C ASP A 228 -11.54 -12.96 -8.23
N ALA A 229 -10.27 -12.77 -7.88
CA ALA A 229 -9.32 -13.86 -7.69
C ALA A 229 -9.78 -14.82 -6.57
N ARG A 230 -10.29 -14.26 -5.47
CA ARG A 230 -10.85 -15.03 -4.34
C ARG A 230 -12.14 -15.76 -4.72
N ALA A 231 -13.03 -15.11 -5.46
CA ALA A 231 -14.27 -15.75 -5.93
C ALA A 231 -13.99 -16.92 -6.90
N GLY A 232 -12.89 -16.85 -7.66
CA GLY A 232 -12.47 -17.89 -8.61
C GLY A 232 -11.73 -19.09 -7.99
N SER A 233 -11.29 -19.02 -6.73
CA SER A 233 -10.43 -20.04 -6.11
C SER A 233 -11.18 -21.18 -5.40
N GLY A 234 -12.48 -21.04 -5.20
CA GLY A 234 -13.27 -21.91 -4.31
C GLY A 234 -12.90 -21.74 -2.82
N ASP A 235 -13.76 -22.24 -1.93
CA ASP A 235 -13.71 -21.93 -0.48
C ASP A 235 -12.40 -22.35 0.21
N ALA A 236 -11.78 -23.46 -0.22
CA ALA A 236 -10.52 -23.94 0.37
C ALA A 236 -9.26 -23.25 -0.22
N GLY A 237 -9.41 -22.42 -1.25
CA GLY A 237 -8.31 -21.82 -2.00
C GLY A 237 -8.16 -20.31 -1.81
N THR A 238 -9.05 -19.66 -1.04
CA THR A 238 -9.11 -18.19 -0.94
C THR A 238 -7.83 -17.60 -0.37
N LEU A 239 -7.25 -18.21 0.66
CA LEU A 239 -6.02 -17.72 1.27
C LEU A 239 -4.84 -17.75 0.28
N ALA A 240 -4.67 -18.85 -0.46
CA ALA A 240 -3.63 -18.97 -1.47
C ALA A 240 -3.83 -17.95 -2.60
N ALA A 241 -5.08 -17.71 -3.02
CA ALA A 241 -5.41 -16.70 -4.02
C ALA A 241 -5.14 -15.27 -3.52
N THR A 242 -5.52 -14.98 -2.28
CA THR A 242 -5.23 -13.70 -1.60
C THR A 242 -3.73 -13.46 -1.54
N ALA A 243 -2.95 -14.45 -1.12
CA ALA A 243 -1.49 -14.35 -1.06
C ALA A 243 -0.86 -14.16 -2.44
N ALA A 244 -1.24 -14.98 -3.42
CA ALA A 244 -0.72 -14.90 -4.78
C ALA A 244 -1.06 -13.55 -5.46
N TYR A 245 -2.18 -12.94 -5.10
CA TYR A 245 -2.58 -11.64 -5.63
C TYR A 245 -1.87 -10.47 -4.94
N ILE A 246 -1.81 -10.47 -3.60
CA ILE A 246 -1.29 -9.34 -2.82
C ILE A 246 0.24 -9.33 -2.78
N ALA A 247 0.90 -10.48 -2.69
CA ALA A 247 2.34 -10.52 -2.44
C ALA A 247 3.19 -9.79 -3.51
N PRO A 248 2.94 -9.97 -4.83
CA PRO A 248 3.65 -9.19 -5.85
C PRO A 248 3.40 -7.68 -5.75
N LEU A 249 2.18 -7.27 -5.36
CA LEU A 249 1.84 -5.86 -5.17
C LEU A 249 2.55 -5.27 -3.95
N ALA A 250 2.67 -6.05 -2.88
CA ALA A 250 3.42 -5.66 -1.69
C ALA A 250 4.93 -5.51 -1.99
N ARG A 251 5.51 -6.48 -2.72
CA ARG A 251 6.90 -6.40 -3.19
C ARG A 251 7.16 -5.11 -3.96
N ASP A 252 6.31 -4.80 -4.93
CA ASP A 252 6.48 -3.62 -5.79
C ASP A 252 6.31 -2.32 -4.98
N GLU A 253 5.35 -2.27 -4.06
CA GLU A 253 5.13 -1.12 -3.19
C GLU A 253 6.29 -0.90 -2.20
N TRP A 254 6.81 -1.95 -1.57
CA TRP A 254 7.93 -1.84 -0.63
C TRP A 254 9.25 -1.51 -1.33
N THR A 255 9.45 -2.03 -2.54
CA THR A 255 10.59 -1.63 -3.39
C THR A 255 10.51 -0.14 -3.71
N ARG A 256 9.32 0.33 -4.12
CA ARG A 256 9.10 1.75 -4.39
C ARG A 256 9.31 2.62 -3.16
N HIS A 257 8.76 2.24 -2.00
CA HIS A 257 8.95 2.99 -0.75
C HIS A 257 10.44 3.11 -0.41
N ARG A 258 11.18 2.01 -0.53
CA ARG A 258 12.63 2.01 -0.30
C ARG A 258 13.35 2.96 -1.26
N ASP A 259 13.00 2.92 -2.54
CA ASP A 259 13.59 3.78 -3.56
C ASP A 259 13.26 5.26 -3.33
N ASP A 260 12.01 5.56 -2.93
CA ASP A 260 11.57 6.91 -2.58
C ASP A 260 12.33 7.46 -1.36
N VAL A 261 12.53 6.64 -0.31
CA VAL A 261 13.31 7.03 0.89
C VAL A 261 14.78 7.32 0.53
N LEU A 262 15.38 6.49 -0.32
CA LEU A 262 16.79 6.63 -0.73
C LEU A 262 17.01 7.64 -1.86
N TRP A 263 15.95 8.25 -2.39
CA TRP A 263 16.06 9.18 -3.51
C TRP A 263 16.81 10.46 -3.11
N ASP A 264 17.89 10.78 -3.83
CA ASP A 264 18.63 12.03 -3.70
C ASP A 264 18.33 12.97 -4.89
N PRO A 265 17.52 14.04 -4.68
CA PRO A 265 17.21 15.02 -5.72
C PRO A 265 18.43 15.76 -6.26
N GLY A 266 19.44 15.98 -5.42
CA GLY A 266 20.70 16.63 -5.79
C GLY A 266 21.52 15.76 -6.72
N GLU A 267 21.65 14.47 -6.41
CA GLU A 267 22.30 13.52 -7.29
C GLU A 267 21.53 13.37 -8.62
N ALA A 268 20.20 13.25 -8.56
CA ALA A 268 19.36 13.17 -9.74
C ALA A 268 19.54 14.39 -10.67
N LYS A 269 19.56 15.60 -10.10
CA LYS A 269 19.81 16.84 -10.85
C LYS A 269 21.22 16.89 -11.46
N ARG A 270 22.23 16.41 -10.73
CA ARG A 270 23.62 16.32 -11.24
C ARG A 270 23.71 15.35 -12.42
N ARG A 271 23.15 14.15 -12.28
CA ARG A 271 23.12 13.13 -13.34
C ARG A 271 22.39 13.64 -14.59
N ALA A 272 21.24 14.28 -14.43
CA ALA A 272 20.49 14.87 -15.54
C ALA A 272 21.30 15.95 -16.29
N LYS A 273 22.01 16.82 -15.54
CA LYS A 273 22.88 17.83 -16.15
C LYS A 273 24.05 17.20 -16.92
N GLU A 274 24.68 16.16 -16.37
CA GLU A 274 25.78 15.44 -17.01
C GLU A 274 25.33 14.71 -18.29
N GLU A 275 24.14 14.10 -18.28
CA GLU A 275 23.56 13.47 -19.46
C GLU A 275 23.23 14.49 -20.55
N ASP A 276 22.65 15.64 -20.18
CA ASP A 276 22.38 16.73 -21.13
C ASP A 276 23.68 17.30 -21.71
N GLU A 277 24.72 17.48 -20.89
CA GLU A 277 26.04 17.91 -21.37
C GLU A 277 26.67 16.88 -22.32
N LYS A 278 26.51 15.57 -22.02
CA LYS A 278 26.99 14.49 -22.88
C LYS A 278 26.24 14.47 -24.22
N ARG A 279 24.90 14.51 -24.20
CA ARG A 279 24.06 14.55 -25.41
C ARG A 279 24.36 15.79 -26.25
N ASN A 280 24.59 16.93 -25.62
CA ASN A 280 24.98 18.16 -26.31
C ASN A 280 26.36 18.01 -26.96
N LYS A 281 27.36 17.47 -26.24
CA LYS A 281 28.70 17.19 -26.81
C LYS A 281 28.65 16.21 -27.98
N GLU A 282 27.88 15.13 -27.88
CA GLU A 282 27.69 14.15 -28.96
C GLU A 282 26.99 14.77 -30.18
N ALA A 283 25.94 15.57 -29.95
CA ALA A 283 25.25 16.30 -31.01
C ALA A 283 26.16 17.33 -31.69
N LEU A 284 27.01 18.01 -30.91
CA LEU A 284 28.00 18.95 -31.42
C LEU A 284 29.05 18.20 -32.26
N ALA A 285 29.62 17.12 -31.74
CA ALA A 285 30.58 16.28 -32.47
C ALA A 285 29.99 15.75 -33.79
N ALA A 286 28.74 15.28 -33.79
CA ALA A 286 28.05 14.86 -35.01
C ALA A 286 27.85 16.02 -36.01
N LYS A 287 27.50 17.22 -35.52
CA LYS A 287 27.40 18.44 -36.35
C LYS A 287 28.74 18.91 -36.91
N PHE A 288 29.87 18.57 -36.28
CA PHE A 288 31.20 18.95 -36.78
C PHE A 288 31.94 17.81 -37.49
N ALA A 289 31.41 16.59 -37.48
CA ALA A 289 32.04 15.40 -38.08
C ALA A 289 32.28 15.49 -39.60
N HIS A 290 31.57 16.39 -40.30
CA HIS A 290 31.71 16.62 -41.74
C HIS A 290 32.61 17.81 -42.09
N ILE A 291 33.08 18.56 -41.09
CA ILE A 291 34.11 19.59 -41.30
C ILE A 291 35.46 18.87 -41.33
N LYS A 292 35.98 18.59 -42.53
CA LYS A 292 37.40 18.26 -42.69
C LYS A 292 38.20 19.50 -42.29
N ASP A 293 39.30 19.31 -41.56
CA ASP A 293 40.34 20.33 -41.44
C ASP A 293 40.68 20.78 -42.86
N ASP A 294 40.37 22.03 -43.16
CA ASP A 294 40.68 22.64 -44.44
C ASP A 294 42.19 22.93 -44.43
N PRO A 295 43.02 22.21 -45.21
CA PRO A 295 44.46 22.40 -45.20
C PRO A 295 44.90 23.79 -45.71
N GLY A 296 43.96 24.64 -46.15
CA GLY A 296 44.18 26.03 -46.54
C GLY A 296 43.82 27.09 -45.48
N LYS A 297 43.40 26.73 -44.26
CA LYS A 297 43.14 27.73 -43.20
C LYS A 297 44.46 28.26 -42.65
N GLU A 298 44.78 29.51 -42.97
CA GLU A 298 45.89 30.24 -42.33
C GLU A 298 45.70 30.26 -40.81
N ALA A 299 46.76 29.88 -40.09
CA ALA A 299 46.81 29.96 -38.65
C ALA A 299 46.61 31.43 -38.23
N VAL A 300 45.53 31.69 -37.51
CA VAL A 300 45.31 32.99 -36.88
C VAL A 300 46.31 33.07 -35.72
N GLU A 301 47.37 33.87 -35.89
CA GLU A 301 48.26 34.22 -34.79
C GLU A 301 47.46 35.00 -33.72
N LEU A 302 47.58 34.55 -32.47
CA LEU A 302 47.03 35.18 -31.28
C LEU A 302 47.82 36.41 -30.87
#